data_AF-B1ZY21-F1
#
_entry.id   AF-B1ZY21-F1
#
_cell.length_a   1.000
_cell.length_b   1.000
_cell.length_c   1.000
_cell.angle_alpha   90.00
_cell.angle_beta   90.00
_cell.angle_gamma   90.00
#
_symmetry.space_group_name_H-M   'P 1'
#
loop_
_entity.id
_entity.type
_entity.pdbx_description
1 polymer ?
#
loop_
_entity_poly.entity_id
_entity_poly.type
_entity_poly.pdbx_seq_one_letter_code
_entity_poly.pdbx_strand_id
1 'polypeptide(L)'
;MRSPKVLNHVWHRNVPATWANRSLWRTDIPASVLSNPDVHSVCYRLASGLCVLIRIADLRDSVWDAPRRTSGKVGPFYVDPLAKTVNGWSSSMDVQTTA
;
A
#
# COMPACT_ATOMS: atom_id res chain seq x y z
N MET A 1 -14.36 6.16 13.10
CA MET A 1 -13.32 5.75 12.12
C MET A 1 -14.02 5.11 10.91
N ARG A 2 -13.82 5.62 9.69
CA ARG A 2 -14.41 5.03 8.46
C ARG A 2 -13.62 3.77 8.10
N SER A 3 -14.31 2.64 7.97
CA SER A 3 -13.76 1.39 7.41
C SER A 3 -13.20 1.65 6.00
N PRO A 4 -12.09 1.01 5.60
CA PRO A 4 -11.56 1.16 4.25
C PRO A 4 -12.61 0.74 3.22
N LYS A 5 -12.96 1.65 2.32
CA LYS A 5 -13.97 1.44 1.28
C LYS A 5 -13.22 1.07 -0.01
N VAL A 6 -13.52 -0.09 -0.58
CA VAL A 6 -13.18 -0.38 -1.98
C VAL A 6 -14.09 0.52 -2.82
N LEU A 7 -13.51 1.46 -3.55
CA LEU A 7 -14.21 2.37 -4.45
C LEU A 7 -13.61 2.18 -5.83
N ASN A 8 -14.43 1.91 -6.85
CA ASN A 8 -13.96 1.67 -8.22
C ASN A 8 -12.85 0.61 -8.31
N HIS A 9 -12.97 -0.49 -7.58
CA HIS A 9 -11.94 -1.55 -7.50
C HIS A 9 -10.60 -1.10 -6.90
N VAL A 10 -10.56 0.05 -6.23
CA VAL A 10 -9.37 0.58 -5.53
C VAL A 10 -9.58 0.53 -4.02
N TRP A 11 -8.66 -0.12 -3.32
CA TRP A 11 -8.61 -0.05 -1.86
C TRP A 11 -7.78 1.15 -1.39
N HIS A 12 -8.30 1.93 -0.45
CA HIS A 12 -7.63 3.12 0.05
C HIS A 12 -7.17 2.96 1.50
N ARG A 13 -5.95 3.45 1.78
CA ARG A 13 -5.41 3.55 3.14
C ARG A 13 -4.72 4.88 3.35
N ASN A 14 -5.02 5.53 4.47
CA ASN A 14 -4.23 6.67 4.95
C ASN A 14 -3.03 6.14 5.76
N VAL A 15 -1.81 6.57 5.43
CA VAL A 15 -0.58 6.21 6.11
C VAL A 15 -0.10 7.43 6.92
N PRO A 16 -0.07 7.35 8.26
CA PRO A 16 0.30 8.49 9.10
C PRO A 16 1.79 8.83 8.99
N ALA A 17 2.16 10.08 9.31
CA ALA A 17 3.55 10.54 9.28
C ALA A 17 4.46 9.76 10.24
N THR A 18 3.91 9.23 11.33
CA THR A 18 4.63 8.37 12.30
C THR A 18 5.13 7.06 11.69
N TRP A 19 4.67 6.71 10.49
CA TRP A 19 5.09 5.51 9.76
C TRP A 19 6.09 5.83 8.64
N ALA A 20 6.47 7.10 8.47
CA ALA A 20 7.52 7.51 7.56
C ALA A 20 8.92 7.30 8.18
N ASN A 21 9.86 6.86 7.36
CA ASN A 21 11.28 6.79 7.66
C ASN A 21 12.07 7.25 6.43
N ARG A 22 12.53 8.51 6.44
CA ARG A 22 13.13 9.17 5.27
C ARG A 22 12.19 9.14 4.06
N SER A 23 12.56 8.46 2.96
CA SER A 23 11.72 8.26 1.77
C SER A 23 10.77 7.07 1.90
N LEU A 24 10.96 6.20 2.89
CA LEU A 24 10.22 4.96 3.05
C LEU A 24 8.98 5.16 3.91
N TRP A 25 7.87 4.56 3.49
CA TRP A 25 6.62 4.55 4.25
C TRP A 25 6.31 3.13 4.67
N ARG A 26 6.43 2.86 5.97
CA ARG A 26 6.00 1.58 6.55
C ARG A 26 4.49 1.48 6.39
N THR A 27 3.98 0.34 5.97
CA THR A 27 2.52 0.12 5.85
C THR A 27 2.15 -1.36 6.00
N ASP A 28 0.85 -1.64 5.91
CA ASP A 28 0.28 -2.99 5.85
C ASP A 28 -0.99 -3.01 5.00
N ILE A 29 -1.39 -4.22 4.58
CA ILE A 29 -2.64 -4.45 3.83
C ILE A 29 -3.40 -5.62 4.46
N PRO A 30 -4.75 -5.58 4.56
CA PRO A 30 -5.52 -6.76 4.95
C PRO A 30 -5.30 -7.91 3.95
N ALA A 31 -5.09 -9.12 4.45
CA ALA A 31 -4.93 -10.30 3.59
C ALA A 31 -6.16 -10.54 2.72
N SER A 32 -7.36 -10.22 3.23
CA SER A 32 -8.62 -10.28 2.48
C SER A 32 -8.67 -9.33 1.29
N VAL A 33 -8.09 -8.12 1.41
CA VAL A 33 -7.97 -7.17 0.30
C VAL A 33 -6.95 -7.69 -0.71
N LEU A 34 -5.81 -8.18 -0.21
CA LEU A 34 -4.76 -8.73 -1.06
C LEU A 34 -5.28 -9.90 -1.90
N SER A 35 -6.16 -10.75 -1.38
CA SER A 35 -6.75 -11.88 -2.12
C SER A 35 -8.07 -11.56 -2.86
N ASN A 36 -8.61 -10.34 -2.72
CA ASN A 36 -9.91 -10.01 -3.32
C ASN A 36 -9.76 -9.83 -4.85
N PRO A 37 -10.50 -10.60 -5.68
CA PRO A 37 -10.47 -10.44 -7.13
C PRO A 37 -11.05 -9.09 -7.61
N ASP A 38 -11.98 -8.48 -6.85
CA ASP A 38 -12.61 -7.20 -7.19
C ASP A 38 -11.72 -5.99 -6.86
N VAL A 39 -10.54 -6.20 -6.26
CA VAL A 39 -9.58 -5.13 -5.98
C VAL A 39 -8.49 -5.20 -7.03
N HIS A 40 -8.41 -4.19 -7.89
CA HIS A 40 -7.41 -4.11 -8.97
C HIS A 40 -6.20 -3.29 -8.56
N SER A 41 -6.39 -2.30 -7.68
CA SER A 41 -5.32 -1.40 -7.23
C SER A 41 -5.48 -1.02 -5.76
N VAL A 42 -4.39 -0.50 -5.18
CA VAL A 42 -4.38 0.10 -3.85
C VAL A 42 -3.85 1.52 -3.92
N CYS A 43 -4.47 2.48 -3.24
CA CYS A 43 -3.89 3.81 -3.02
C CYS A 43 -3.52 4.00 -1.56
N TYR A 44 -2.23 4.23 -1.32
CA TYR A 44 -1.72 4.71 -0.05
C TYR A 44 -1.66 6.23 -0.07
N ARG A 45 -2.51 6.88 0.71
CA ARG A 45 -2.47 8.34 0.94
C ARG A 45 -1.50 8.61 2.08
N LEU A 46 -0.33 9.08 1.73
CA LEU A 46 0.75 9.38 2.64
C LEU A 46 0.52 10.73 3.31
N ALA A 47 0.92 10.87 4.57
CA ALA A 47 0.76 12.12 5.31
C ALA A 47 1.56 13.30 4.71
N SER A 48 2.50 13.04 3.79
CA SER A 48 3.17 14.07 3.00
C SER A 48 2.29 14.71 1.93
N GLY A 49 1.06 14.22 1.73
CA GLY A 49 0.18 14.65 0.64
C GLY A 49 0.43 13.92 -0.68
N LEU A 50 1.10 12.77 -0.67
CA LEU A 50 1.22 11.91 -1.86
C LEU A 50 0.16 10.80 -1.81
N CYS A 51 -0.51 10.50 -2.93
CA CYS A 51 -1.19 9.20 -3.14
C CYS A 51 -0.31 8.34 -4.03
N VAL A 52 0.00 7.13 -3.54
CA VAL A 52 0.74 6.11 -4.26
C VAL A 52 -0.24 5.02 -4.67
N LEU A 53 -0.54 4.96 -5.96
CA LEU A 53 -1.40 3.95 -6.56
C LEU A 53 -0.53 2.79 -7.08
N ILE A 54 -0.80 1.57 -6.60
CA ILE A 54 -0.07 0.35 -6.94
C ILE A 54 -1.08 -0.69 -7.43
N ARG A 55 -0.80 -1.38 -8.54
CA ARG A 55 -1.64 -2.50 -8.97
C ARG A 55 -1.56 -3.63 -7.94
N ILE A 56 -2.69 -4.29 -7.67
CA ILE A 56 -2.73 -5.34 -6.64
C ILE A 56 -1.82 -6.52 -6.99
N ALA A 57 -1.66 -6.83 -8.29
CA ALA A 57 -0.82 -7.92 -8.77
C ALA A 57 0.65 -7.65 -8.43
N ASP A 58 1.16 -6.48 -8.79
CA ASP A 58 2.53 -6.06 -8.48
C ASP A 58 2.76 -6.01 -6.96
N LEU A 59 1.75 -5.59 -6.19
CA LEU A 59 1.85 -5.60 -4.73
C LEU A 59 1.92 -7.02 -4.17
N ARG A 60 1.12 -7.98 -4.66
CA ARG A 60 1.18 -9.40 -4.25
C ARG A 60 2.58 -9.95 -4.44
N ASP A 61 3.16 -9.67 -5.60
CA ASP A 61 4.51 -10.13 -5.94
C ASP A 61 5.58 -9.44 -5.09
N SER A 62 5.38 -8.19 -4.67
CA SER A 62 6.37 -7.45 -3.88
C SER A 62 6.32 -7.72 -2.39
N VAL A 63 5.23 -8.33 -1.88
CA VAL A 63 5.01 -8.60 -0.44
C VAL A 63 4.89 -10.08 -0.13
N TRP A 64 5.38 -10.94 -1.03
CA TRP A 64 5.32 -12.40 -0.89
C TRP A 64 6.07 -12.91 0.36
N ASP A 65 7.14 -12.22 0.75
CA ASP A 65 7.97 -12.51 1.92
C ASP A 65 7.52 -11.76 3.20
N ALA A 66 6.54 -10.85 3.08
CA ALA A 66 6.07 -10.06 4.20
C ALA A 66 5.27 -10.93 5.20
N PRO A 67 5.43 -10.73 6.52
CA PRO A 67 4.79 -11.58 7.52
C PRO A 67 3.26 -11.44 7.49
N ARG A 68 2.57 -12.57 7.61
CA ARG A 68 1.12 -12.62 7.83
C ARG A 68 0.85 -12.62 9.33
N ARG A 69 0.25 -11.55 9.84
CA ARG A 69 -0.02 -11.39 11.28
C ARG A 69 -1.36 -12.01 11.65
N THR A 70 -1.51 -12.40 12.93
CA THR A 70 -2.76 -12.94 13.50
C THR A 70 -3.96 -11.99 13.37
N SER A 71 -3.71 -10.68 13.21
CA SER A 71 -4.72 -9.67 12.90
C SER A 71 -5.29 -9.75 11.48
N GLY A 72 -4.86 -10.70 10.65
CA GLY A 72 -5.30 -10.85 9.27
C GLY A 72 -4.65 -9.84 8.30
N LYS A 73 -3.54 -9.22 8.69
CA LYS A 73 -2.81 -8.23 7.88
C LYS A 73 -1.48 -8.80 7.39
N VAL A 74 -1.12 -8.46 6.15
CA VAL A 74 0.19 -8.72 5.55
C VAL A 74 1.07 -7.49 5.75
N GLY A 75 2.27 -7.70 6.31
CA GLY A 75 3.22 -6.65 6.67
C GLY A 75 3.68 -6.71 8.14
N PRO A 76 4.57 -5.81 8.56
CA PRO A 76 4.91 -4.55 7.88
C PRO A 76 5.75 -4.74 6.63
N PHE A 77 5.60 -3.84 5.67
CA PHE A 77 6.50 -3.66 4.53
C PHE A 77 6.69 -2.16 4.27
N TYR A 78 7.65 -1.82 3.43
CA TYR A 78 7.97 -0.43 3.09
C TYR A 78 7.57 -0.10 1.66
N VAL A 79 7.01 1.08 1.45
CA VAL A 79 6.75 1.66 0.13
C VAL A 79 7.68 2.85 -0.05
N ASP A 80 8.48 2.87 -1.11
CA ASP A 80 9.27 4.03 -1.53
C ASP A 80 8.66 4.65 -2.80
N PRO A 81 7.96 5.79 -2.68
CA PRO A 81 7.36 6.45 -3.84
C PRO A 81 8.40 7.03 -4.81
N LEU A 82 9.57 7.43 -4.29
CA LEU A 82 10.63 8.07 -5.08
C LEU A 82 11.41 7.02 -5.88
N ALA A 83 11.74 5.90 -5.25
CA ALA A 83 12.41 4.78 -5.90
C ALA A 83 11.45 3.84 -6.65
N LYS A 84 10.12 4.03 -6.50
CA LYS A 84 9.06 3.14 -7.03
C LYS A 84 9.26 1.68 -6.63
N THR A 85 9.51 1.46 -5.34
CA THR A 85 9.71 0.11 -4.79
C THR A 85 8.74 -0.22 -3.66
N VAL A 86 8.42 -1.51 -3.53
CA VAL A 86 7.78 -2.09 -2.34
C VAL A 86 8.72 -3.15 -1.79
N ASN A 87 9.11 -3.01 -0.52
CA ASN A 87 10.06 -3.90 0.15
C ASN A 87 11.38 -4.11 -0.65
N GLY A 88 11.83 -3.08 -1.37
CA GLY A 88 13.01 -3.13 -2.23
C GLY A 88 12.76 -3.70 -3.64
N TRP A 89 11.60 -4.30 -3.89
CA TRP A 89 11.21 -4.80 -5.22
C TRP A 89 10.62 -3.68 -6.07
N SER A 90 11.06 -3.57 -7.32
CA SER A 90 10.48 -2.63 -8.28
C SER A 90 8.99 -2.94 -8.47
N SER A 91 8.17 -1.90 -8.40
CA SER A 91 6.72 -2.03 -8.55
C SER A 91 6.19 -0.92 -9.47
N SER A 92 5.15 -1.23 -10.25
CA SER A 92 4.50 -0.21 -11.06
C SER A 92 3.66 0.68 -10.14
N MET A 93 4.07 1.95 -10.01
CA MET A 93 3.40 2.95 -9.18
C MET A 93 3.07 4.21 -9.96
N ASP A 94 1.86 4.71 -9.77
CA ASP A 94 1.51 6.09 -10.09
C ASP A 94 1.53 6.92 -8.80
N VAL A 95 2.27 8.02 -8.80
CA VAL A 95 2.49 8.88 -7.64
C VAL A 95 1.95 10.26 -7.97
N GLN A 96 0.90 10.65 -7.26
CA GLN A 96 0.20 11.90 -7.47
C GLN A 96 0.21 12.74 -6.20
N THR A 97 0.36 14.05 -6.33
CA THR A 97 0.17 14.99 -5.23
C THR A 97 -1.33 15.17 -4.99
N THR A 98 -1.79 14.98 -3.77
CA THR A 98 -3.15 15.34 -3.37
C THR A 98 -3.19 16.86 -3.19
N ALA A 99 -3.93 17.54 -4.07
CA ALA A 99 -4.24 18.97 -3.95
C ALA A 99 -5.06 19.29 -2.69
#